data_AF-A0A6B3CYR2-F1
#
_entry.id   AF-A0A6B3CYR2-F1
#
_cell.length_a   1.000
_cell.length_b   1.000
_cell.length_c   1.000
_cell.angle_alpha   90.00
_cell.angle_beta   90.00
_cell.angle_gamma   90.00
#
_symmetry.space_group_name_H-M   'P 1'
#
loop_
_entity.id
_entity.type
_entity.pdbx_description
1 polymer ?
#
loop_
_entity_poly.entity_id
_entity_poly.type
_entity_poly.pdbx_seq_one_letter_code
_entity_poly.pdbx_strand_id
1 'polypeptide(L)'
;MHRIEARQIYTTCSGRATSHYPETVVVQAYEPGGRTVEAVSLHGGYGYGVLTIPASYFHETATTKVGRRRITGYYMTGTLDD
;
A
#
# COMPACT_ATOMS: atom_id res chain seq x y z
N MET A 1 13.27 2.55 -8.51
CA MET A 1 12.28 1.46 -8.59
C MET A 1 11.98 1.12 -7.16
N HIS A 2 10.75 1.34 -6.71
CA HIS A 2 10.39 1.14 -5.31
C HIS A 2 10.55 -0.34 -4.92
N ARG A 3 11.19 -0.62 -3.79
CA ARG A 3 11.40 -1.99 -3.31
C ARG A 3 10.36 -2.31 -2.25
N ILE A 4 9.48 -3.25 -2.57
CA ILE A 4 8.47 -3.77 -1.65
C ILE A 4 9.12 -4.86 -0.79
N GLU A 5 8.93 -4.79 0.52
CA GLU A 5 9.50 -5.70 1.52
C GLU A 5 8.48 -5.97 2.63
N ALA A 6 8.63 -7.10 3.32
CA ALA A 6 7.82 -7.42 4.49
C ALA A 6 7.94 -6.33 5.57
N ARG A 7 6.91 -6.19 6.41
CA ARG A 7 6.81 -5.18 7.50
C ARG A 7 6.67 -3.73 7.04
N GLN A 8 6.67 -3.45 5.74
CA GLN A 8 6.39 -2.11 5.24
C GLN A 8 4.90 -1.76 5.37
N ILE A 9 4.62 -0.55 5.84
CA ILE A 9 3.27 -0.03 6.04
C ILE A 9 2.92 0.86 4.84
N TYR A 10 1.75 0.61 4.27
CA TYR A 10 1.22 1.41 3.18
C TYR A 10 -0.18 1.87 3.48
N THR A 11 -0.49 3.07 3.01
CA THR A 11 -1.82 3.66 3.16
C THR A 11 -2.38 4.03 1.79
N THR A 12 -3.68 3.86 1.59
CA THR A 12 -4.40 4.34 0.43
C THR A 12 -5.61 5.18 0.82
N CYS A 13 -5.87 6.23 0.07
CA CYS A 13 -7.13 6.96 0.13
C CYS A 13 -8.08 6.31 -0.89
N SER A 14 -8.52 5.08 -0.63
CA SER A 14 -9.48 4.28 -1.42
C SER A 14 -10.18 5.03 -2.58
N GLY A 15 -9.49 5.17 -3.72
CA GLY A 15 -10.01 5.68 -5.00
C GLY A 15 -10.70 7.05 -5.04
N ARG A 16 -10.77 7.81 -3.94
CA ARG A 16 -11.41 9.14 -3.89
C ARG A 16 -10.50 10.12 -3.16
N ALA A 17 -10.41 11.33 -3.70
CA ALA A 17 -9.50 12.39 -3.25
C ALA A 17 -9.67 12.82 -1.78
N THR A 18 -10.71 12.33 -1.08
CA THR A 18 -11.14 12.73 0.26
C THR A 18 -11.77 11.57 1.05
N SER A 19 -11.24 10.35 0.99
CA SER A 19 -11.72 9.29 1.89
C SER A 19 -11.29 9.61 3.33
N HIS A 20 -12.27 9.81 4.24
CA HIS A 20 -12.04 10.05 5.67
C HIS A 20 -11.49 8.82 6.41
N TYR A 21 -11.48 7.65 5.77
CA TYR A 21 -10.98 6.40 6.31
C TYR A 21 -9.90 5.85 5.38
N PRO A 22 -8.65 6.32 5.52
CA PRO A 22 -7.55 5.77 4.74
C PRO A 22 -7.37 4.28 5.07
N GLU A 23 -7.31 3.44 4.05
CA GLU A 23 -7.06 2.02 4.24
C GLU A 23 -5.57 1.80 4.44
N THR A 24 -5.19 1.10 5.50
CA THR A 24 -3.79 0.86 5.84
C THR A 24 -3.53 -0.63 5.80
N VAL A 25 -2.47 -1.01 5.09
CA VAL A 25 -2.04 -2.39 4.93
C VAL A 25 -0.57 -2.53 5.33
N VAL A 26 -0.20 -3.69 5.84
CA VAL A 26 1.17 -4.07 6.14
C VAL A 26 1.56 -5.21 5.23
N VAL A 27 2.69 -5.09 4.55
CA VAL A 27 3.21 -6.19 3.72
C VAL A 27 3.59 -7.35 4.64
N GLN A 28 2.95 -8.50 4.41
CA GLN A 28 3.28 -9.75 5.08
C GLN A 28 4.36 -10.50 4.30
N ALA A 29 4.17 -10.64 2.99
CA ALA A 29 5.11 -11.31 2.11
C ALA A 29 5.09 -10.71 0.70
N TYR A 30 6.27 -10.67 0.07
CA TYR A 30 6.42 -10.32 -1.34
C TYR A 30 7.63 -11.04 -1.92
N GLU A 31 7.42 -11.78 -2.99
CA GLU A 31 8.50 -12.35 -3.79
C GLU A 31 9.08 -11.28 -4.72
N PRO A 32 10.40 -11.02 -4.71
CA PRO A 32 10.99 -10.04 -5.61
C PRO A 32 10.72 -10.36 -7.08
N GLY A 33 9.97 -9.48 -7.76
CA GLY A 33 9.55 -9.68 -9.16
C GLY A 33 8.18 -10.35 -9.31
N GLY A 34 7.53 -10.72 -8.19
CA GLY A 34 6.17 -11.21 -8.15
C GLY A 34 5.15 -10.16 -8.61
N ARG A 35 4.00 -10.63 -9.10
CA ARG A 35 2.92 -9.74 -9.58
C ARG A 35 2.02 -9.23 -8.45
N THR A 36 2.07 -9.88 -7.30
CA THR A 36 1.17 -9.67 -6.17
C THR A 36 1.95 -9.60 -4.87
N VAL A 37 1.39 -8.86 -3.92
CA VAL A 37 1.89 -8.67 -2.56
C VAL A 37 0.83 -9.20 -1.61
N GLU A 38 1.22 -10.03 -0.66
CA GLU A 38 0.36 -10.42 0.45
C GLU A 38 0.49 -9.36 1.54
N ALA A 39 -0.63 -8.73 1.91
CA ALA A 39 -0.65 -7.66 2.88
C ALA A 39 -1.81 -7.84 3.86
N VAL A 40 -1.61 -7.49 5.12
CA VAL A 40 -2.65 -7.52 6.16
C VAL A 40 -3.29 -6.15 6.24
N SER A 41 -4.61 -6.07 6.15
CA SER A 41 -5.34 -4.82 6.42
C SER A 41 -5.38 -4.54 7.92
N LEU A 42 -4.85 -3.38 8.32
CA LEU A 42 -4.92 -2.84 9.68
C LEU A 42 -6.15 -1.95 9.89
N HIS A 43 -6.67 -1.36 8.82
CA HIS A 43 -7.82 -0.46 8.84
C HIS A 43 -8.34 -0.30 7.40
N GLY A 44 -9.66 -0.30 7.17
CA GLY A 44 -10.23 -0.09 5.82
C GLY A 44 -11.51 -0.88 5.55
N GLY A 45 -12.23 -0.53 4.48
CA GLY A 45 -13.57 -1.03 4.17
C GLY A 45 -13.67 -2.53 3.86
N TYR A 46 -12.54 -3.23 3.77
CA TYR A 46 -12.45 -4.66 3.50
C TYR A 46 -12.41 -5.56 4.75
N GLY A 47 -12.38 -4.99 5.96
CA GLY A 47 -12.25 -5.74 7.21
C GLY A 47 -10.82 -6.19 7.53
N TYR A 48 -10.59 -6.71 8.74
CA TYR A 48 -9.30 -7.24 9.16
C TYR A 48 -9.01 -8.57 8.46
N GLY A 49 -7.87 -8.69 7.77
CA GLY A 49 -7.51 -9.93 7.06
C GLY A 49 -6.33 -9.79 6.11
N VAL A 50 -5.91 -10.93 5.55
CA VAL A 50 -4.88 -11.01 4.51
C VAL A 50 -5.52 -10.69 3.16
N LEU A 51 -4.89 -9.79 2.41
CA LEU A 51 -5.27 -9.32 1.10
C LEU A 51 -4.15 -9.62 0.10
N THR A 52 -4.53 -10.07 -1.09
CA THR A 52 -3.62 -10.20 -2.23
C THR A 52 -3.79 -8.96 -3.11
N ILE A 53 -2.80 -8.08 -3.13
CA ILE A 53 -2.85 -6.79 -3.84
C ILE A 53 -1.82 -6.80 -4.97
N PRO A 54 -2.14 -6.33 -6.18
CA PRO A 54 -1.16 -6.24 -7.26
C PRO A 54 0.03 -5.35 -6.86
N ALA A 55 1.26 -5.83 -7.11
CA ALA A 55 2.49 -5.10 -6.76
C ALA A 55 2.56 -3.70 -7.42
N SER A 56 1.92 -3.54 -8.58
CA SER A 56 1.82 -2.26 -9.31
C SER A 56 1.03 -1.16 -8.57
N TYR A 57 0.32 -1.50 -7.50
CA TYR A 57 -0.43 -0.56 -6.67
C TYR A 57 0.42 0.02 -5.54
N PHE A 58 1.60 -0.55 -5.26
CA PHE A 58 2.49 -0.10 -4.19
C PHE A 58 3.49 0.94 -4.70
N HIS A 59 3.60 2.04 -3.97
CA HIS A 59 4.41 3.20 -4.32
C HIS A 59 5.21 3.69 -3.13
N GLU A 60 6.39 4.24 -3.40
CA GLU A 60 7.26 4.84 -2.39
C GLU A 60 6.63 6.11 -1.80
N THR A 61 6.02 6.94 -2.64
CA THR A 61 5.44 8.23 -2.26
C THR A 61 4.00 8.36 -2.75
N ALA A 62 3.25 9.27 -2.14
CA ALA A 62 1.88 9.61 -2.56
C ALA A 62 1.81 10.38 -3.90
N THR A 63 2.94 10.63 -4.56
CA THR A 63 3.08 11.46 -5.75
C THR A 63 3.77 10.71 -6.89
N THR A 64 3.28 10.86 -8.13
CA THR A 64 4.00 10.34 -9.30
C THR A 64 5.15 11.26 -9.71
N LYS A 65 6.01 10.77 -10.62
CA LYS A 65 7.24 11.40 -11.17
C LYS A 65 7.06 12.77 -11.89
N VAL A 66 5.91 13.43 -11.76
CA VAL A 66 5.63 14.76 -12.34
C VAL A 66 4.76 15.59 -11.37
N GLY A 67 4.91 15.42 -10.05
CA GLY A 67 4.19 16.21 -9.04
C GLY A 67 2.67 16.01 -8.98
N ARG A 68 2.11 15.10 -9.79
CA ARG A 68 0.67 14.79 -9.78
C ARG A 68 0.37 13.73 -8.71
N ARG A 69 -0.53 14.08 -7.79
CA ARG A 69 -1.06 13.21 -6.72
C ARG A 69 -1.78 12.03 -7.37
N ARG A 70 -1.31 10.79 -7.16
CA ARG A 70 -2.02 9.60 -7.68
C ARG A 70 -3.16 9.31 -6.70
N ILE A 71 -4.40 9.32 -7.20
CA ILE A 71 -5.59 8.97 -6.40
C ILE A 71 -5.73 7.43 -6.29
N THR A 72 -4.96 6.67 -7.08
CA THR A 72 -5.08 5.22 -7.18
C THR A 72 -3.78 4.53 -6.76
N GLY A 73 -3.75 3.96 -5.56
CA GLY A 73 -2.64 3.13 -5.06
C GLY A 73 -2.34 3.28 -3.57
N TYR A 74 -1.51 2.38 -3.07
CA TYR A 74 -0.96 2.32 -1.73
C TYR A 74 0.41 3.01 -1.72
N TYR A 75 0.61 3.99 -0.85
CA TYR A 75 1.89 4.68 -0.69
C TYR A 75 2.51 4.34 0.66
N MET A 76 3.83 4.17 0.66
CA MET A 76 4.57 3.82 1.87
C MET A 76 4.48 4.96 2.88
N THR A 77 4.10 4.61 4.10
CA THR A 77 3.99 5.56 5.22
C THR A 77 4.95 5.24 6.35
N GLY A 78 5.53 4.03 6.35
CA GLY A 78 6.57 3.65 7.29
C GLY A 78 6.91 2.17 7.20
N THR A 79 7.63 1.69 8.20
CA THR A 79 7.97 0.29 8.44
C THR A 79 7.65 -0.04 9.89
N LEU A 80 7.18 -1.26 10.15
CA LEU A 80 7.16 -1.77 11.52
C LEU A 80 8.60 -2.07 11.94
N ASP A 81 9.21 -1.12 12.64
CA ASP A 81 10.43 -1.38 13.41
C ASP A 81 10.09 -2.34 14.57
N ASP A 82 11.06 -3.13 14.99
CA ASP A 82 10.89 -4.13 16.05
C ASP A 82 10.80 -3.49 17.44
#